data_AF-A0AB33BE60-F1
#
_entry.id   AF-A0AB33BE60-F1
#
_cell.length_a   1.000
_cell.length_b   1.000
_cell.length_c   1.000
_cell.angle_alpha   90.00
_cell.angle_beta   90.00
_cell.angle_gamma   90.00
#
_symmetry.space_group_name_H-M   'P 1'
#
loop_
_entity.id
_entity.type
_entity.pdbx_description
1 polymer ?
#
loop_
_entity_poly.entity_id
_entity_poly.type
_entity_poly.pdbx_seq_one_letter_code
_entity_poly.pdbx_strand_id
1 'polypeptide(L)' 'MIRSEILQEKDKTQTRLSEECTSIHDYLLKSHIAAKKAAESYGFTLKYAELPNLPSS' A
#
# COMPACT_ATOMS: atom_id res chain seq x y z
N MET A 1 8.88 -7.78 -22.58
CA MET A 1 9.38 -7.79 -21.18
C MET A 1 8.21 -8.17 -20.30
N ILE A 2 8.17 -9.41 -19.80
CA ILE A 2 7.08 -9.87 -18.92
C ILE A 2 7.27 -9.11 -17.60
N ARG A 3 6.51 -8.04 -17.38
CA ARG A 3 6.33 -7.53 -16.00
C ARG A 3 5.75 -8.70 -15.22
N SER A 4 6.41 -9.10 -14.14
CA SER A 4 5.83 -10.14 -13.29
C SER A 4 4.43 -9.69 -12.88
N GLU A 5 3.49 -10.63 -12.79
CA GLU A 5 2.09 -10.35 -12.42
C GLU A 5 2.00 -9.51 -11.14
N ILE A 6 2.94 -9.73 -10.21
CA ILE A 6 3.12 -8.94 -8.99
C ILE A 6 3.32 -7.45 -9.29
N LEU A 7 4.21 -7.11 -10.23
CA LEU A 7 4.46 -5.71 -10.59
C LEU A 7 3.26 -5.09 -11.32
N GLN A 8 2.52 -5.87 -12.11
CA GLN A 8 1.30 -5.38 -12.75
C GLN A 8 0.19 -5.08 -11.74
N GLU A 9 -0.06 -5.99 -10.80
CA GLU A 9 -1.09 -5.79 -9.77
C GLU A 9 -0.73 -4.66 -8.82
N LYS A 10 0.56 -4.52 -8.48
CA LYS A 10 1.04 -3.37 -7.71
C LYS A 10 0.78 -2.05 -8.44
N ASP A 11 1.14 -1.96 -9.72
CA ASP A 11 0.94 -0.73 -10.50
C ASP A 11 -0.56 -0.41 -10.67
N LYS A 12 -1.42 -1.39 -10.99
CA LYS A 12 -2.88 -1.19 -11.07
C LYS A 12 -3.45 -0.66 -9.75
N THR A 13 -3.04 -1.23 -8.63
CA THR A 13 -3.49 -0.80 -7.30
C THR A 13 -3.06 0.64 -7.02
N GLN A 14 -1.82 1.00 -7.33
CA GLN A 14 -1.29 2.35 -7.13
C GLN A 14 -1.99 3.38 -8.03
N THR A 15 -2.22 3.06 -9.32
CA THR A 15 -2.97 3.94 -10.23
C THR A 15 -4.36 4.21 -9.72
N ARG A 16 -5.12 3.16 -9.37
CA ARG A 16 -6.48 3.32 -8.83
C ARG A 16 -6.51 4.20 -7.58
N LEU A 17 -5.61 3.95 -6.63
CA LEU A 17 -5.54 4.74 -5.41
C LEU A 17 -5.12 6.19 -5.69
N SER A 18 -4.24 6.43 -6.65
CA SER A 18 -3.85 7.79 -7.05
C SER A 18 -5.02 8.58 -7.65
N GLU A 19 -5.96 7.92 -8.32
CA GLU A 19 -7.16 8.56 -8.88
C GLU A 19 -8.24 8.80 -7.82
N GLU A 20 -8.39 7.88 -6.86
CA GLU A 20 -9.42 7.96 -5.81
C GLU A 20 -9.06 8.88 -4.64
N CYS A 21 -7.76 9.14 -4.41
CA CYS A 21 -7.30 9.89 -3.24
C CYS A 21 -7.02 11.35 -3.58
N THR A 22 -7.58 12.26 -2.78
CA THR A 22 -7.36 13.70 -2.92
C THR A 22 -6.19 14.23 -2.08
N SER A 23 -5.59 13.38 -1.24
CA SER A 23 -4.43 13.72 -0.41
C SER A 23 -3.47 12.55 -0.24
N ILE A 24 -2.21 12.86 0.03
CA ILE A 24 -1.18 11.85 0.32
C ILE A 24 -1.52 11.02 1.56
N HIS A 25 -2.16 11.62 2.56
CA HIS A 25 -2.55 10.92 3.78
C HIS A 25 -3.62 9.85 3.49
N ASP A 26 -4.66 10.21 2.73
CA ASP A 26 -5.70 9.26 2.30
C ASP A 26 -5.12 8.13 1.45
N TYR A 27 -4.20 8.47 0.53
CA TYR A 27 -3.49 7.49 -0.28
C TYR A 27 -2.70 6.49 0.57
N LEU A 28 -1.94 6.97 1.56
CA LEU A 28 -1.14 6.12 2.44
C LEU A 28 -2.02 5.22 3.30
N LEU A 29 -3.12 5.74 3.84
CA LEU A 29 -4.07 4.97 4.63
C LEU A 29 -4.73 3.87 3.80
N LYS A 30 -5.24 4.20 2.61
CA LYS A 30 -5.88 3.21 1.73
C LYS A 30 -4.88 2.19 1.17
N SER A 31 -3.65 2.61 0.87
CA SER A 31 -2.56 1.71 0.47
C SER A 31 -2.23 0.71 1.58
N HIS A 32 -2.14 1.17 2.83
CA HIS A 32 -1.92 0.32 4.00
C HIS A 32 -3.03 -0.74 4.14
N ILE A 33 -4.29 -0.33 4.02
CA ILE A 33 -5.45 -1.25 4.08
C ILE A 33 -5.41 -2.26 2.93
N ALA A 34 -5.12 -1.83 1.70
CA ALA A 34 -5.04 -2.70 0.54
C ALA A 34 -3.94 -3.76 0.69
N ALA A 35 -2.75 -3.36 1.17
CA ALA A 35 -1.65 -4.28 1.43
C ALA A 35 -2.02 -5.32 2.51
N LYS A 36 -2.68 -4.88 3.59
CA LYS A 36 -3.12 -5.78 4.67
C LYS A 36 -4.12 -6.82 4.17
N LYS A 37 -5.15 -6.39 3.43
CA LYS A 37 -6.15 -7.30 2.83
C LYS A 37 -5.53 -8.31 1.87
N ALA A 38 -4.59 -7.85 1.04
CA ALA A 38 -3.88 -8.74 0.13
C ALA A 38 -3.10 -9.80 0.91
N ALA A 39 -2.30 -9.41 1.91
CA ALA A 39 -1.56 -10.37 2.73
C ALA A 39 -2.48 -11.38 3.42
N GLU A 40 -3.57 -10.92 4.03
CA GLU A 40 -4.57 -11.77 4.69
C GLU A 40 -5.18 -12.79 3.72
N SER A 41 -5.47 -12.39 2.48
CA SER A 41 -6.01 -13.30 1.45
C SER A 41 -5.07 -14.45 1.08
N TYR A 42 -3.77 -14.28 1.30
CA TYR A 42 -2.74 -15.30 1.10
C TYR A 42 -2.28 -15.95 2.42
N GLY A 43 -2.97 -15.71 3.53
CA GLY A 43 -2.63 -16.27 4.85
C GLY A 43 -1.40 -15.64 5.52
N PHE A 44 -0.93 -14.48 5.03
CA PHE A 44 0.16 -13.74 5.63
C PHE A 44 -0.35 -12.63 6.55
N THR A 45 0.39 -12.34 7.61
CA THR A 45 0.17 -11.17 8.46
C THR A 45 1.30 -10.17 8.27
N LEU A 46 0.97 -8.95 7.83
CA LEU A 46 1.95 -7.87 7.75
C LEU A 46 2.26 -7.33 9.14
N LYS A 47 3.56 -7.24 9.47
CA LYS A 47 4.06 -6.56 10.65
C LYS A 47 4.83 -5.32 10.19
N TYR A 48 4.26 -4.15 10.41
CA TYR A 48 4.94 -2.89 10.15
C TYR A 48 5.87 -2.56 11.31
N ALA A 49 7.04 -2.01 11.01
CA ALA A 49 7.91 -1.49 12.04
C ALA A 49 7.28 -0.22 12.65
N GLU A 50 7.27 -0.13 13.98
CA GLU A 50 6.99 1.12 14.65
C GLU A 50 8.21 2.03 14.44
N LEU A 51 8.04 3.08 13.63
CA LEU A 51 9.04 4.11 13.49
C LEU A 51 8.93 5.03 14.71
N PRO A 52 10.03 5.30 15.44
CA PRO A 52 10.00 6.30 16.50
C PRO A 52 9.58 7.64 15.89
N ASN A 53 8.57 8.28 16.48
CA ASN A 53 8.07 9.58 16.02
C ASN A 53 9.25 10.55 15.89
N LEU A 54 9.65 10.91 14.66
CA LEU A 54 10.54 12.04 14.45
C LEU A 54 9.74 13.29 14.82
N PRO A 55 10.19 14.09 15.81
CA PRO A 55 9.57 15.39 16.04
C PRO A 55 9.71 16.20 14.75
N SER A 56 8.57 16.62 14.20
CA SER A 56 8.51 17.61 13.13
C SER A 56 9.06 18.92 13.68
N SER A 57 10.35 19.15 13.41
CA SER A 57 11.06 20.42 13.59
C SER A 57 10.63 21.46 12.57
#